data_AF-A0AAE3UHK7-F1
#
_entry.id   AF-A0AAE3UHK7-F1
#
_cell.length_a   1.000
_cell.length_b   1.000
_cell.length_c   1.000
_cell.angle_alpha   90.00
_cell.angle_beta   90.00
_cell.angle_gamma   90.00
#
_symmetry.space_group_name_H-M   'P 1'
#
loop_
_entity.id
_entity.type
_entity.pdbx_description
1 polymer ?
#
loop_
_entity_poly.entity_id
_entity_poly.type
_entity_poly.pdbx_seq_one_letter_code
_entity_poly.pdbx_strand_id
1 'polypeptide(L)'
;MSLNKILKYLLLLSALIPATGLVLMRLPGIVEILNHYNIQEENASISDGRITELITIILGIMGYIGLIKLALNFADKPDKSVLFFLIAGVASFVLLLGPYELYWKRVFTIERPGEWFLLVWPTIVSILFIVRTGWGLTQKNTQTSE
;
A
#
# COMPACT_ATOMS: atom_id res chain seq x y z
N MET A 1 -20.68 4.67 20.03
CA MET A 1 -19.67 4.97 18.98
C MET A 1 -20.37 5.82 17.91
N SER A 2 -19.82 6.95 17.47
CA SER A 2 -20.50 7.78 16.46
C SER A 2 -20.57 7.05 15.10
N LEU A 3 -21.62 7.29 14.32
CA LEU A 3 -21.81 6.67 12.99
C LEU A 3 -20.59 6.86 12.08
N ASN A 4 -19.98 8.05 12.16
CA ASN A 4 -18.75 8.38 11.45
C ASN A 4 -17.52 7.57 11.88
N LYS A 5 -17.48 7.06 13.12
CA LYS A 5 -16.40 6.15 13.55
C LYS A 5 -16.63 4.75 12.98
N ILE A 6 -17.87 4.24 13.03
CA ILE A 6 -18.21 2.90 12.52
C ILE A 6 -17.89 2.78 11.03
N LEU A 7 -18.36 3.73 10.22
CA LEU A 7 -18.13 3.74 8.77
C LEU A 7 -16.64 3.73 8.41
N LYS A 8 -15.83 4.47 9.17
CA LYS A 8 -14.38 4.50 8.97
C LYS A 8 -13.70 3.17 9.29
N TYR A 9 -14.11 2.51 10.36
CA TYR A 9 -13.60 1.17 10.69
C TYR A 9 -13.99 0.15 9.63
N LEU A 10 -15.23 0.19 9.14
CA LEU A 10 -15.67 -0.69 8.05
C LEU A 10 -14.85 -0.46 6.78
N LEU A 11 -14.62 0.81 6.42
CA LEU A 11 -13.79 1.16 5.27
C LEU A 11 -12.37 0.61 5.42
N LEU A 12 -11.78 0.77 6.60
CA LEU A 12 -10.42 0.30 6.87
C LEU A 12 -10.32 -1.23 6.86
N LEU A 13 -11.26 -1.93 7.50
CA LEU A 13 -11.31 -3.39 7.49
C LEU A 13 -11.50 -3.94 6.07
N SER A 14 -12.34 -3.27 5.27
CA SER A 14 -12.54 -3.65 3.86
C SER A 14 -11.28 -3.50 3.01
N ALA A 15 -10.31 -2.68 3.42
CA ALA A 15 -9.01 -2.56 2.78
C ALA A 15 -7.96 -3.52 3.35
N LEU A 16 -7.98 -3.74 4.67
CA LEU A 16 -7.04 -4.60 5.37
C LEU A 16 -7.17 -6.06 4.92
N ILE A 17 -8.39 -6.59 4.83
CA ILE A 17 -8.63 -7.98 4.41
C ILE A 17 -7.98 -8.30 3.05
N PRO A 18 -8.27 -7.56 1.96
CA PRO A 18 -7.61 -7.79 0.67
C PRO A 18 -6.10 -7.51 0.71
N ALA A 19 -5.64 -6.52 1.47
CA ALA A 19 -4.21 -6.25 1.63
C ALA A 19 -3.46 -7.40 2.32
N THR A 20 -4.06 -8.02 3.33
CA THR A 20 -3.51 -9.24 3.97
C THR A 20 -3.40 -10.37 2.96
N GLY A 21 -4.44 -10.59 2.14
CA GLY A 21 -4.42 -11.57 1.06
C GLY A 21 -3.28 -11.33 0.08
N LEU A 22 -3.09 -10.08 -0.37
CA LEU A 22 -1.99 -9.70 -1.26
C LEU A 22 -0.61 -9.99 -0.65
N VAL A 23 -0.39 -9.62 0.61
CA VAL A 23 0.89 -9.85 1.29
C VAL A 23 1.17 -11.35 1.37
N LEU A 24 0.19 -12.16 1.78
CA LEU A 24 0.35 -13.61 1.86
C LEU A 24 0.66 -14.25 0.50
N MET A 25 0.02 -13.79 -0.58
CA MET A 25 0.32 -14.26 -1.94
C MET A 25 1.73 -13.91 -2.41
N ARG A 26 2.33 -12.83 -1.88
CA ARG A 26 3.65 -12.33 -2.29
C ARG A 26 4.81 -12.86 -1.44
N LEU A 27 4.55 -13.35 -0.23
CA LEU A 27 5.57 -13.94 0.64
C LEU A 27 6.42 -15.03 -0.03
N PRO A 28 5.84 -16.00 -0.78
CA PRO A 28 6.64 -17.02 -1.47
C PRO A 28 7.63 -16.42 -2.49
N GLY A 29 7.22 -15.37 -3.21
CA GLY A 29 8.08 -14.70 -4.20
C GLY A 29 9.27 -14.00 -3.55
N ILE A 30 9.12 -13.46 -2.33
CA ILE A 30 10.25 -12.90 -1.57
C ILE A 30 11.27 -14.01 -1.25
N VAL A 31 10.79 -15.15 -0.75
CA VAL A 31 11.65 -16.29 -0.40
C VAL A 31 12.40 -16.80 -1.64
N GLU A 32 11.72 -16.90 -2.78
CA GLU A 32 12.33 -17.30 -4.04
C GLU A 32 13.42 -16.33 -4.49
N ILE A 33 13.14 -15.02 -4.47
CA ILE A 33 14.12 -13.98 -4.82
C ILE A 33 15.34 -14.08 -3.89
N LEU A 34 15.13 -14.13 -2.57
CA LEU A 34 16.22 -14.20 -1.58
C LEU A 34 17.05 -15.49 -1.69
N ASN A 35 16.41 -16.63 -1.93
CA ASN A 35 17.12 -17.89 -2.14
C ASN A 35 17.97 -17.85 -3.41
N HIS A 36 17.48 -17.20 -4.46
CA HIS A 36 18.27 -17.01 -5.69
C HIS A 36 19.49 -16.12 -5.45
N TYR A 37 19.36 -15.07 -4.64
CA TYR A 37 20.48 -14.22 -4.22
C TYR A 37 21.55 -15.01 -3.46
N ASN A 38 21.15 -15.97 -2.62
CA ASN A 38 22.08 -16.76 -1.81
C ASN A 38 22.78 -17.90 -2.60
N ILE A 39 22.20 -18.32 -3.74
CA ILE A 39 22.71 -19.46 -4.54
C ILE A 39 23.56 -18.99 -5.74
N GLN A 40 23.43 -17.74 -6.19
CA GLN A 40 24.09 -17.22 -7.41
C GLN A 40 25.22 -16.21 -7.16
N GLU A 41 25.84 -16.23 -5.97
CA GLU A 41 26.98 -15.37 -5.62
C GLU A 41 28.23 -15.52 -6.50
N GLU A 42 28.25 -16.42 -7.48
CA GLU A 42 29.44 -16.59 -8.32
C GLU A 42 29.37 -15.99 -9.74
N ASN A 43 28.20 -15.81 -10.41
CA ASN A 43 28.21 -15.35 -11.82
C ASN A 43 26.92 -14.71 -12.40
N ALA A 44 25.89 -14.40 -11.61
CA ALA A 44 24.63 -13.89 -12.19
C ALA A 44 24.58 -12.36 -12.28
N SER A 45 24.51 -11.83 -13.51
CA SER A 45 24.04 -10.46 -13.73
C SER A 45 22.59 -10.36 -13.25
N ILE A 46 22.38 -9.57 -12.20
CA ILE A 46 21.04 -9.30 -11.70
C ILE A 46 20.27 -8.61 -12.82
N SER A 47 19.22 -9.24 -13.34
CA SER A 47 18.32 -8.56 -14.27
C SER A 47 17.58 -7.46 -13.50
N ASP A 48 17.65 -6.21 -13.98
CA ASP A 48 17.03 -5.03 -13.34
C ASP A 48 15.57 -5.26 -12.88
N GLY A 49 14.81 -6.08 -13.61
CA GLY A 49 13.42 -6.42 -13.28
C GLY A 49 13.20 -7.09 -11.91
N ARG A 50 14.15 -7.88 -11.40
CA ARG A 50 13.99 -8.58 -10.10
C ARG A 50 14.18 -7.63 -8.91
N ILE A 51 15.07 -6.64 -9.04
CA ILE A 51 15.24 -5.60 -8.02
C ILE A 51 13.98 -4.74 -7.94
N THR A 52 13.42 -4.34 -9.08
CA THR A 52 12.16 -3.58 -9.12
C THR A 52 11.01 -4.36 -8.48
N GLU A 53 10.92 -5.66 -8.72
CA GLU A 53 9.91 -6.51 -8.09
C GLU A 53 10.09 -6.57 -6.56
N LEU A 54 11.31 -6.77 -6.07
CA LEU A 54 11.60 -6.79 -4.64
C LEU A 54 11.26 -5.44 -3.97
N ILE A 55 11.66 -4.32 -4.57
CA ILE A 55 11.31 -2.98 -4.09
C ILE A 55 9.79 -2.81 -4.03
N THR A 56 9.10 -3.24 -5.08
CA THR A 56 7.64 -3.15 -5.16
C THR A 56 6.99 -3.92 -4.01
N ILE A 57 7.46 -5.14 -3.71
CA ILE A 57 6.94 -5.94 -2.60
C ILE A 57 7.21 -5.27 -1.25
N ILE A 58 8.43 -4.77 -1.02
CA ILE A 58 8.79 -4.09 0.24
C ILE A 58 7.89 -2.87 0.45
N LEU A 59 7.72 -2.03 -0.56
CA LEU A 59 6.83 -0.86 -0.51
C LEU A 59 5.37 -1.27 -0.27
N GLY A 60 4.93 -2.40 -0.83
CA GLY A 60 3.58 -2.94 -0.60
C GLY A 60 3.37 -3.37 0.85
N ILE A 61 4.35 -4.05 1.45
CA ILE A 61 4.36 -4.41 2.88
C ILE A 61 4.34 -3.16 3.75
N MET A 62 5.12 -2.13 3.40
CA MET A 62 5.08 -0.84 4.07
C MET A 62 3.68 -0.22 4.04
N GLY A 63 3.00 -0.26 2.89
CA GLY A 63 1.59 0.13 2.75
C GLY A 63 0.66 -0.59 3.71
N TYR A 64 0.80 -1.92 3.78
CA TYR A 64 0.03 -2.75 4.70
C TYR A 64 0.27 -2.39 6.17
N ILE A 65 1.53 -2.14 6.56
CA ILE A 65 1.87 -1.65 7.91
C ILE A 65 1.20 -0.29 8.17
N GLY A 66 1.13 0.59 7.18
CA GLY A 66 0.41 1.86 7.27
C GLY A 66 -1.07 1.68 7.59
N LEU A 67 -1.75 0.75 6.91
CA LEU A 67 -3.15 0.41 7.16
C LEU A 67 -3.36 -0.18 8.56
N ILE A 68 -2.48 -1.07 9.03
CA ILE A 68 -2.53 -1.61 10.39
C ILE A 68 -2.35 -0.49 11.42
N LYS A 69 -1.32 0.33 11.26
CA LYS A 69 -1.06 1.45 12.19
C LYS A 69 -2.24 2.41 12.25
N LEU A 70 -2.85 2.68 11.10
CA LEU A 70 -4.07 3.48 11.03
C LEU A 70 -5.22 2.81 11.81
N ALA A 71 -5.37 1.49 11.73
CA ALA A 71 -6.38 0.72 12.48
C ALA A 71 -6.19 0.78 13.99
N LEU A 72 -4.95 0.61 14.44
CA LEU A 72 -4.58 0.57 15.85
C LEU A 72 -4.66 1.95 16.49
N ASN A 73 -4.20 2.99 15.78
CA ASN A 73 -4.16 4.36 16.28
C ASN A 73 -5.41 5.17 15.90
N PHE A 74 -6.54 4.52 15.59
CA PHE A 74 -7.74 5.21 15.11
C PHE A 74 -8.35 6.20 16.14
N ALA A 75 -8.03 6.01 17.42
CA ALA A 75 -8.41 6.90 18.52
C ALA A 75 -7.49 8.13 18.64
N ASP A 76 -6.24 8.01 18.18
CA ASP A 76 -5.21 9.04 18.27
C ASP A 76 -5.03 9.78 16.94
N LYS A 77 -4.40 10.96 17.00
CA LYS A 77 -4.11 11.73 15.78
C LYS A 77 -3.14 10.92 14.92
N PRO A 78 -3.44 10.70 13.62
CA PRO A 78 -2.56 9.96 12.74
C PRO A 78 -1.19 10.65 12.62
N ASP A 79 -0.14 9.91 12.95
CA ASP A 79 1.25 10.35 12.91
C ASP A 79 1.79 10.44 11.48
N LYS A 80 2.80 11.29 11.25
CA LYS A 80 3.51 11.44 9.97
C LYS A 80 4.05 10.11 9.47
N SER A 81 4.42 9.20 10.37
CA SER A 81 4.85 7.85 9.99
C SER A 81 3.75 7.08 9.26
N VAL A 82 2.48 7.21 9.65
CA VAL A 82 1.34 6.54 8.99
C VAL A 82 1.22 7.03 7.54
N LEU A 83 1.32 8.34 7.31
CA LEU A 83 1.32 8.90 5.96
C LEU A 83 2.45 8.34 5.10
N PHE A 84 3.66 8.31 5.63
CA PHE A 84 4.82 7.76 4.93
C PHE A 84 4.58 6.31 4.49
N PHE A 85 4.09 5.46 5.39
CA PHE A 85 3.78 4.06 5.08
C PHE A 85 2.68 3.93 4.03
N LEU A 86 1.58 4.70 4.14
CA LEU A 86 0.51 4.67 3.14
C LEU A 86 1.00 5.14 1.75
N ILE A 87 1.82 6.19 1.68
CA ILE A 87 2.40 6.68 0.42
C ILE A 87 3.30 5.61 -0.21
N ALA A 88 4.14 4.94 0.59
CA ALA A 88 4.95 3.82 0.11
C ALA A 88 4.08 2.70 -0.51
N GLY A 89 2.95 2.36 0.14
CA GLY A 89 1.98 1.41 -0.41
C GLY A 89 1.37 1.83 -1.74
N VAL A 90 0.98 3.10 -1.88
CA VAL A 90 0.47 3.63 -3.15
C VAL A 90 1.55 3.60 -4.23
N ALA A 91 2.80 3.94 -3.89
CA ALA A 91 3.93 3.88 -4.81
C ALA A 91 4.20 2.44 -5.30
N SER A 92 4.11 1.45 -4.42
CA SER A 92 4.17 0.02 -4.79
C SER A 92 3.14 -0.32 -5.87
N PHE A 93 1.88 0.08 -5.68
CA PHE A 93 0.83 -0.19 -6.66
C PHE A 93 1.10 0.45 -8.02
N VAL A 94 1.62 1.67 -8.02
CA VAL A 94 2.02 2.38 -9.26
C VAL A 94 3.16 1.65 -9.97
N LEU A 95 4.18 1.21 -9.23
CA LEU A 95 5.31 0.47 -9.79
C LEU A 95 4.90 -0.91 -10.34
N LEU A 96 3.98 -1.61 -9.66
CA LEU A 96 3.47 -2.92 -10.07
C LEU A 96 2.80 -2.90 -11.45
N LEU A 97 2.14 -1.79 -11.79
CA LEU A 97 1.31 -1.69 -12.98
C LEU A 97 2.07 -1.23 -14.24
N GLY A 98 3.34 -0.84 -14.11
CA GLY A 98 4.20 -0.50 -15.26
C GLY A 98 3.86 0.85 -15.91
N PRO A 99 4.16 1.05 -17.21
CA PRO A 99 4.06 2.35 -17.87
C PRO A 99 2.64 2.93 -17.89
N TYR A 100 2.56 4.26 -17.70
CA TYR A 100 1.36 5.03 -17.33
C TYR A 100 0.17 4.92 -18.30
N GLU A 101 0.40 4.73 -19.60
CA GLU A 101 -0.68 4.66 -20.60
C GLU A 101 -1.44 3.31 -20.56
N LEU A 102 -0.75 2.22 -20.22
CA LEU A 102 -1.35 0.89 -20.07
C LEU A 102 -1.97 0.69 -18.67
N TYR A 103 -1.52 1.47 -17.69
CA TYR A 103 -1.92 1.42 -16.28
C TYR A 103 -3.43 1.58 -16.08
N TRP A 104 -3.99 2.71 -16.53
CA TRP A 104 -5.40 3.04 -16.25
C TRP A 104 -6.32 2.11 -17.00
N LYS A 105 -5.96 1.77 -18.24
CA LYS A 105 -6.68 0.78 -19.02
C LYS A 105 -6.78 -0.54 -18.27
N ARG A 106 -5.65 -1.04 -17.72
CA ARG A 106 -5.63 -2.30 -16.96
C ARG A 106 -6.52 -2.25 -15.71
N VAL A 107 -6.55 -1.13 -14.98
CA VAL A 107 -7.43 -0.96 -13.80
C VAL A 107 -8.91 -1.04 -14.18
N PHE A 108 -9.30 -0.43 -15.31
CA PHE A 108 -10.68 -0.45 -15.79
C PHE A 108 -11.07 -1.72 -16.56
N THR A 109 -10.10 -2.51 -17.01
CA THR A 109 -10.33 -3.77 -17.75
C THR A 109 -10.16 -5.03 -16.90
N ILE A 110 -10.01 -4.93 -15.57
CA ILE A 110 -10.06 -6.13 -14.71
C ILE A 110 -11.49 -6.68 -14.73
N GLU A 111 -11.67 -7.80 -15.41
CA GLU A 111 -12.99 -8.42 -15.60
C GLU A 111 -13.50 -9.12 -14.34
N ARG A 112 -12.59 -9.52 -13.44
CA ARG A 112 -12.91 -10.27 -12.22
C ARG A 112 -13.04 -9.33 -11.02
N PRO A 113 -14.25 -9.16 -10.45
CA PRO A 113 -14.46 -8.24 -9.33
C PRO A 113 -13.57 -8.54 -8.13
N GLY A 114 -13.29 -9.82 -7.86
CA GLY A 114 -12.41 -10.24 -6.77
C GLY A 114 -10.96 -9.78 -6.97
N GLU A 115 -10.43 -9.83 -8.19
CA GLU A 115 -9.08 -9.37 -8.49
C GLU A 115 -8.98 -7.85 -8.35
N TRP A 116 -10.00 -7.12 -8.79
CA TRP A 116 -10.05 -5.67 -8.63
C TRP A 116 -10.11 -5.28 -7.15
N PHE A 117 -10.98 -5.95 -6.38
CA PHE A 117 -11.10 -5.70 -4.95
C PHE A 117 -9.81 -6.04 -4.19
N LEU A 118 -9.09 -7.07 -4.63
CA LEU A 118 -7.84 -7.48 -4.01
C LEU A 118 -6.70 -6.52 -4.35
N LEU A 119 -6.58 -6.06 -5.60
CA LEU A 119 -5.48 -5.24 -6.10
C LEU A 119 -5.69 -3.72 -5.92
N VAL A 120 -6.89 -3.22 -6.24
CA VAL A 120 -7.14 -1.78 -6.44
C VAL A 120 -7.75 -1.15 -5.19
N TRP A 121 -8.67 -1.86 -4.53
CA TRP A 121 -9.41 -1.32 -3.38
C TRP A 121 -8.54 -0.87 -2.20
N PRO A 122 -7.51 -1.64 -1.76
CA PRO A 122 -6.62 -1.21 -0.68
C PRO A 122 -5.92 0.12 -0.98
N THR A 123 -5.55 0.33 -2.25
CA THR A 123 -4.90 1.54 -2.74
C THR A 123 -5.85 2.73 -2.69
N ILE A 124 -7.10 2.57 -3.14
CA ILE A 124 -8.12 3.63 -3.08
C ILE A 124 -8.34 4.08 -1.64
N VAL A 125 -8.53 3.13 -0.73
CA VAL A 125 -8.73 3.43 0.69
C VAL A 125 -7.50 4.15 1.28
N SER A 126 -6.30 3.70 0.93
CA SER A 126 -5.05 4.35 1.35
C SER A 126 -4.98 5.81 0.88
N ILE A 127 -5.33 6.09 -0.38
CA ILE A 127 -5.38 7.46 -0.94
C ILE A 127 -6.39 8.33 -0.18
N LEU A 128 -7.59 7.81 0.09
CA LEU A 128 -8.60 8.56 0.86
C LEU A 128 -8.08 8.96 2.25
N PHE A 129 -7.37 8.05 2.92
CA PHE A 129 -6.77 8.34 4.22
C PHE A 129 -5.56 9.26 4.15
N ILE A 130 -4.75 9.18 3.09
CA ILE A 130 -3.64 10.12 2.83
C ILE A 130 -4.20 11.52 2.68
N VAL A 131 -5.19 11.73 1.80
CA VAL A 131 -5.80 13.06 1.57
C VAL A 131 -6.39 13.61 2.86
N ARG A 132 -7.17 12.79 3.58
CA ARG A 132 -7.79 13.18 4.85
C ARG A 132 -6.77 13.56 5.93
N THR A 133 -5.75 12.73 6.09
CA THR A 133 -4.73 12.91 7.14
C THR A 133 -3.80 14.07 6.80
N GLY A 134 -3.35 14.15 5.55
CA GLY A 134 -2.50 15.23 5.04
C GLY A 134 -3.16 16.60 5.20
N TRP A 135 -4.44 16.71 4.81
CA TRP A 135 -5.22 17.93 4.99
C TRP A 135 -5.31 18.37 6.47
N GLY A 136 -5.49 17.40 7.37
CA GLY A 136 -5.54 17.68 8.81
C GLY A 136 -4.22 18.19 9.39
N LEU A 137 -3.07 17.75 8.85
CA LEU A 137 -1.75 18.25 9.26
C LEU A 137 -1.48 19.66 8.75
N THR A 138 -1.88 19.97 7.52
CA THR A 138 -1.68 21.32 6.95
C THR A 138 -2.46 22.38 7.72
N GLN A 139 -3.72 22.13 8.08
CA GLN A 139 -4.53 23.10 8.83
C GLN A 139 -4.00 23.38 10.24
N LYS A 140 -3.43 22.35 10.90
CA LYS A 140 -2.90 22.49 12.26
C LYS A 140 -1.62 23.34 12.30
N ASN A 141 -0.76 23.22 11.29
CA ASN A 141 0.45 24.04 11.19
C ASN A 141 0.13 25.52 10.96
N THR A 142 -0.94 25.84 10.20
CA THR A 142 -1.40 27.21 9.98
C THR A 142 -1.86 27.87 11.29
N GLN A 143 -2.57 27.15 12.16
CA GLN A 143 -3.04 27.69 13.45
C GLN A 143 -1.94 27.88 14.51
N THR A 144 -0.79 27.22 14.37
CA THR A 144 0.35 27.41 15.28
C THR A 144 1.34 28.47 14.81
N SER A 145 1.09 29.07 13.63
CA SER A 145 1.93 30.13 13.05
C SER A 145 1.28 31.52 13.10
N GLU A 146 0.10 31.62 13.73
CA GLU A 146 -0.55 32.86 14.18
C GLU A 146 -0.32 33.05 15.68
#